data_AF-A0A432UX78-F1
#
_entry.id   AF-A0A432UX78-F1
#
_cell.length_a   1.000
_cell.length_b   1.000
_cell.length_c   1.000
_cell.angle_alpha   90.00
_cell.angle_beta   90.00
_cell.angle_gamma   90.00
#
_symmetry.space_group_name_H-M   'P 1'
#
loop_
_entity.id
_entity.type
_entity.pdbx_description
1 polymer ?
#
loop_
_entity_poly.entity_id
_entity_poly.type
_entity_poly.pdbx_seq_one_letter_code
_entity_poly.pdbx_strand_id
1 'polypeptide(L)'
;MKHTEKQSQPLQMTDPVCGMEVREGSEYRFSFAGAEYRFCSQHCKDTFAADPARYAEEAEEKPQMKHQHDAHCKSCESGHAVKQTVPVDGAEYTCPMHPEIRQDHPGPCPKCG
;
A
#
# COMPACT_ATOMS: atom_id res chain seq x y z
N MET A 1 -26.73 36.19 11.74
CA MET A 1 -25.58 36.68 10.97
C MET A 1 -24.45 35.66 11.10
N LYS A 2 -24.00 35.13 9.95
CA LYS A 2 -22.71 34.44 9.73
C LYS A 2 -22.58 33.02 10.31
N HIS A 3 -23.26 32.05 9.71
CA HIS A 3 -22.65 30.72 9.60
C HIS A 3 -21.45 30.89 8.65
N THR A 4 -20.26 30.94 9.22
CA THR A 4 -19.01 30.86 8.47
C THR A 4 -18.87 29.40 8.08
N GLU A 5 -19.54 29.01 6.99
CA GLU A 5 -19.42 27.70 6.36
C GLU A 5 -17.99 27.61 5.79
N LYS A 6 -17.02 27.32 6.68
CA LYS A 6 -15.69 26.88 6.29
C LYS A 6 -15.94 25.59 5.53
N GLN A 7 -15.93 25.67 4.21
CA GLN A 7 -15.98 24.52 3.32
C GLN A 7 -14.83 23.60 3.73
N SER A 8 -15.16 22.58 4.52
CA SER A 8 -14.27 21.51 4.93
C SER A 8 -14.03 20.64 3.70
N GLN A 9 -13.19 21.13 2.78
CA GLN A 9 -12.70 20.33 1.68
C GLN A 9 -12.01 19.10 2.29
N PRO A 10 -12.20 17.89 1.72
CA PRO A 10 -11.61 16.68 2.26
C PRO A 10 -10.09 16.84 2.24
N LEU A 11 -9.52 17.09 3.41
CA LEU A 11 -8.08 17.07 3.60
C LEU A 11 -7.66 15.62 3.43
N GLN A 12 -6.95 15.30 2.35
CA GLN A 12 -6.40 13.97 2.17
C GLN A 12 -5.37 13.74 3.30
N MET A 13 -5.75 12.92 4.29
CA MET A 13 -4.93 12.61 5.48
C MET A 13 -3.80 11.60 5.17
N THR A 14 -3.69 11.17 3.92
CA THR A 14 -2.66 10.26 3.42
C THR A 14 -1.83 10.94 2.34
N ASP A 15 -0.51 10.91 2.47
CA ASP A 15 0.41 11.45 1.48
C ASP A 15 0.29 10.64 0.18
N PRO A 16 -0.09 11.25 -0.96
CA PRO A 16 -0.29 10.53 -2.22
C PRO A 16 1.02 10.07 -2.88
N VAL A 17 2.17 10.60 -2.45
CA VAL A 17 3.48 10.24 -3.02
C VAL A 17 4.04 8.98 -2.36
N CYS A 18 3.86 8.82 -1.05
CA CYS A 18 4.45 7.70 -0.29
C CYS A 18 3.44 6.81 0.44
N GLY A 19 2.16 7.19 0.50
CA GLY A 19 1.12 6.46 1.22
C GLY A 19 1.19 6.59 2.75
N MET A 20 2.00 7.51 3.27
CA MET A 20 2.15 7.72 4.72
C MET A 20 1.02 8.59 5.27
N GLU A 21 0.49 8.24 6.44
CA GLU A 21 -0.49 9.08 7.15
C GLU A 21 0.15 10.41 7.58
N VAL A 22 -0.48 11.51 7.19
CA VAL A 22 0.01 12.86 7.46
C VAL A 22 -0.78 13.46 8.62
N ARG A 23 -0.05 14.05 9.58
CA ARG A 23 -0.66 14.77 10.69
C ARG A 23 -1.42 16.00 10.18
N GLU A 24 -2.56 16.30 10.80
CA GLU A 24 -3.40 17.46 10.49
C GLU A 24 -2.69 18.82 10.64
N GLY A 25 -1.54 18.85 11.32
CA GLY A 25 -0.68 20.02 11.50
C GLY A 25 0.47 20.13 10.49
N SER A 26 0.57 19.27 9.47
CA SER A 26 1.68 19.35 8.51
C SER A 26 1.67 20.68 7.76
N GLU A 27 2.82 21.36 7.77
CA GLU A 27 3.06 22.62 7.06
C GLU A 27 3.24 22.40 5.54
N TYR A 28 3.53 21.16 5.14
CA TYR A 28 3.68 20.78 3.74
C TYR A 28 2.31 20.53 3.11
N ARG A 29 1.75 21.58 2.50
CA ARG A 29 0.46 21.58 1.80
C ARG A 29 0.61 22.02 0.35
N PHE A 30 -0.26 21.49 -0.51
CA PHE A 30 -0.36 21.89 -1.92
C PHE A 30 -1.82 21.85 -2.38
N SER A 31 -2.25 22.86 -3.12
CA SER A 31 -3.62 22.95 -3.65
C SER A 31 -3.61 22.72 -5.15
N PHE A 32 -4.36 21.72 -5.62
CA PHE A 32 -4.44 21.36 -7.04
C PHE A 32 -5.85 20.88 -7.37
N ALA A 33 -6.41 21.29 -8.52
CA ALA A 33 -7.76 20.94 -8.97
C ALA A 33 -8.92 21.30 -8.00
N GLY A 34 -8.68 22.18 -7.00
CA GLY A 34 -9.65 22.49 -5.94
C GLY A 34 -9.56 21.57 -4.73
N ALA A 35 -8.69 20.56 -4.76
CA ALA A 35 -8.37 19.72 -3.61
C ALA A 35 -7.11 20.22 -2.87
N GLU A 36 -7.07 19.98 -1.55
CA GLU A 36 -5.91 20.26 -0.71
C GLU A 36 -5.20 18.96 -0.32
N TYR A 37 -3.95 18.86 -0.76
CA TYR A 37 -3.06 17.74 -0.50
C TYR A 37 -2.10 18.08 0.64
N ARG A 38 -1.79 17.07 1.47
CA ARG A 38 -0.81 17.17 2.55
C ARG A 38 0.30 16.15 2.35
N PHE A 39 1.49 16.53 2.77
CA PHE A 39 2.69 15.70 2.61
C PHE A 39 3.40 15.47 3.94
N CYS A 40 4.05 14.32 4.05
CA CYS A 40 4.84 13.96 5.22
C CYS A 40 6.14 14.76 5.31
N SER A 41 6.65 15.26 4.18
CA SER A 41 7.92 15.95 4.06
C SER A 41 7.94 16.92 2.88
N GLN A 42 8.94 17.80 2.86
CA GLN A 42 9.20 18.69 1.73
C GLN A 42 9.46 17.90 0.44
N HIS A 43 10.22 16.80 0.52
CA HIS A 43 10.52 15.96 -0.65
C HIS A 43 9.26 15.41 -1.32
N CYS A 44 8.29 14.93 -0.54
CA CYS A 44 7.02 14.45 -1.07
C CYS A 44 6.22 15.60 -1.72
N LYS A 45 6.22 16.79 -1.13
CA LYS A 45 5.60 17.98 -1.74
C LYS A 45 6.25 18.35 -3.07
N ASP A 46 7.58 18.34 -3.16
CA ASP A 46 8.32 18.68 -4.39
C ASP A 46 8.07 17.64 -5.49
N THR A 47 8.08 16.35 -5.14
CA THR A 47 7.74 15.25 -6.07
C THR A 47 6.31 15.38 -6.59
N PHE A 48 5.35 15.71 -5.72
CA PHE A 48 3.99 15.98 -6.13
C PHE A 48 3.89 17.21 -7.04
N ALA A 49 4.61 18.28 -6.72
CA ALA A 49 4.60 19.51 -7.52
C ALA A 49 5.23 19.32 -8.92
N ALA A 50 6.13 18.34 -9.08
CA ALA A 50 6.72 18.02 -10.37
C ALA A 50 5.71 17.40 -11.35
N ASP A 51 4.80 16.55 -10.86
CA ASP A 51 3.75 15.94 -11.68
C ASP A 51 2.45 15.74 -10.89
N PRO A 52 1.71 16.82 -10.59
CA PRO A 52 0.56 16.76 -9.69
C PRO A 52 -0.61 15.99 -10.31
N ALA A 53 -0.73 15.94 -11.64
CA ALA A 53 -1.79 15.20 -12.32
C ALA A 53 -1.75 13.71 -11.97
N ARG A 54 -0.58 13.06 -12.09
CA ARG A 54 -0.41 11.65 -11.78
C ARG A 54 -0.83 11.27 -10.36
N TYR A 55 -0.55 12.13 -9.39
CA TYR A 55 -0.85 11.87 -7.97
C TYR A 55 -2.25 12.35 -7.56
N ALA A 56 -2.77 13.40 -8.19
CA ALA A 56 -4.10 13.94 -7.93
C ALA A 56 -5.20 13.06 -8.54
N GLU A 57 -4.99 12.50 -9.74
CA GLU A 57 -5.94 11.57 -10.36
C GLU A 57 -6.18 10.33 -9.49
N GLU A 58 -5.12 9.82 -8.84
CA GLU A 58 -5.25 8.68 -7.93
C GLU A 58 -5.99 9.02 -6.61
N ALA A 59 -6.00 10.30 -6.22
CA ALA A 59 -6.68 10.78 -5.01
C ALA A 59 -8.13 11.23 -5.26
N GLU A 60 -8.46 11.76 -6.44
CA GLU A 60 -9.80 12.24 -6.79
C GLU A 60 -10.75 11.08 -7.17
N GLU A 61 -10.24 9.93 -7.63
CA GLU A 61 -11.07 8.77 -8.04
C GLU A 61 -11.32 7.70 -6.95
N LYS A 62 -10.83 7.86 -5.70
CA LYS A 62 -11.01 6.80 -4.68
C LYS A 62 -11.61 7.31 -3.36
N PRO A 63 -12.95 7.44 -3.25
CA PRO A 63 -13.58 7.37 -1.96
C PRO A 63 -13.54 5.92 -1.46
N GLN A 64 -12.64 5.64 -0.51
CA GLN A 64 -12.85 4.66 0.55
C GLN A 64 -13.03 3.18 0.12
N MET A 65 -11.96 2.51 -0.31
CA MET A 65 -11.91 1.04 -0.17
C MET A 65 -11.64 0.71 1.29
N LYS A 66 -12.74 0.53 2.03
CA LYS A 66 -12.77 -0.07 3.36
C LYS A 66 -12.06 -1.42 3.30
N HIS A 67 -10.88 -1.55 3.92
CA HIS A 67 -10.53 -2.86 4.44
C HIS A 67 -11.35 -3.07 5.70
N GLN A 68 -12.56 -3.60 5.49
CA GLN A 68 -13.40 -4.11 6.56
C GLN A 68 -12.76 -5.37 7.11
N HIS A 69 -11.95 -5.24 8.17
CA HIS A 69 -11.77 -6.35 9.08
C HIS A 69 -13.06 -6.43 9.91
N ASP A 70 -14.00 -7.25 9.46
CA ASP A 70 -15.10 -7.70 10.29
C ASP A 70 -14.55 -8.69 11.32
N ALA A 71 -14.46 -8.25 12.57
CA ALA A 71 -14.10 -9.11 13.67
C ALA A 71 -15.27 -10.06 13.97
N HIS A 72 -15.25 -11.30 13.47
CA HIS A 72 -15.37 -12.55 14.23
C HIS A 72 -15.20 -13.79 13.31
N CYS A 73 -14.39 -14.81 13.64
CA CYS A 73 -14.78 -15.85 14.59
C CYS A 73 -13.55 -16.53 15.21
N LYS A 74 -13.48 -16.51 16.55
CA LYS A 74 -12.71 -17.46 17.34
C LYS A 74 -13.27 -18.87 17.08
N SER A 75 -12.49 -19.71 16.40
CA SER A 75 -12.57 -21.18 16.28
C SER A 75 -12.73 -21.68 14.84
N CYS A 76 -11.60 -21.92 14.17
CA CYS A 76 -11.44 -23.05 13.25
C CYS A 76 -9.95 -23.28 12.93
N GLU A 77 -9.30 -24.14 13.71
CA GLU A 77 -8.13 -24.88 13.26
C GLU A 77 -8.59 -25.84 12.15
N SER A 78 -8.35 -25.52 10.87
CA SER A 78 -8.14 -26.48 9.77
C SER A 78 -8.15 -25.82 8.39
N GLY A 79 -6.99 -25.85 7.71
CA GLY A 79 -6.94 -26.18 6.28
C GLY A 79 -6.89 -25.03 5.27
N HIS A 80 -5.80 -24.26 5.23
CA HIS A 80 -5.41 -23.60 3.98
C HIS A 80 -4.85 -24.62 3.00
N ALA A 81 -5.73 -25.21 2.19
CA ALA A 81 -5.35 -25.91 0.97
C ALA A 81 -4.97 -24.87 -0.10
N VAL A 82 -3.72 -24.40 -0.10
CA VAL A 82 -3.16 -23.78 -1.31
C VAL A 82 -2.73 -24.90 -2.26
N LYS A 83 -3.64 -25.28 -3.16
CA LYS A 83 -3.26 -25.99 -4.38
C LYS A 83 -2.50 -25.00 -5.27
N GLN A 84 -1.17 -25.03 -5.19
CA GLN A 84 -0.31 -24.55 -6.27
C GLN A 84 0.54 -25.70 -6.77
N THR A 85 -0.03 -26.46 -7.71
CA THR A 85 0.69 -27.44 -8.51
C THR A 85 0.56 -27.02 -9.97
N VAL A 86 1.56 -26.28 -10.45
CA VAL A 86 2.03 -26.47 -11.81
C VAL A 86 3.51 -26.82 -11.69
N PRO A 87 3.86 -28.11 -11.60
CA PRO A 87 5.24 -28.53 -11.84
C PRO A 87 5.54 -28.21 -13.30
N VAL A 88 6.47 -27.31 -13.53
CA VAL A 88 7.18 -27.29 -14.81
C VAL A 88 8.28 -28.33 -14.64
N ASP A 89 8.18 -29.44 -15.37
CA ASP A 89 9.18 -30.49 -15.35
C ASP A 89 10.52 -29.87 -15.82
N GLY A 90 11.41 -29.58 -14.87
CA GLY A 90 12.72 -28.96 -15.15
C GLY A 90 13.01 -27.60 -14.50
N ALA A 91 12.18 -27.08 -13.58
CA ALA A 91 12.62 -25.95 -12.76
C ALA A 91 13.66 -26.41 -11.71
N GLU A 92 14.90 -25.94 -11.83
CA GLU A 92 15.90 -26.08 -10.76
C GLU A 92 15.59 -25.09 -9.62
N TYR A 93 15.17 -25.59 -8.47
CA TYR A 93 14.89 -24.79 -7.28
C TYR A 93 16.19 -24.55 -6.51
N THR A 94 16.57 -23.28 -6.34
CA THR A 94 17.77 -22.88 -5.60
C THR A 94 17.40 -22.20 -4.28
N CYS A 95 18.05 -22.59 -3.18
CA CYS A 95 17.84 -21.94 -1.88
C CYS A 95 18.48 -20.53 -1.88
N PRO A 96 17.74 -19.45 -1.50
CA PRO A 96 18.28 -18.08 -1.50
C PRO A 96 19.41 -17.87 -0.49
N MET A 97 19.46 -18.68 0.57
CA MET A 97 20.54 -18.66 1.56
C MET A 97 21.70 -19.59 1.21
N HIS A 98 21.45 -20.58 0.33
CA HIS A 98 22.45 -21.58 -0.07
C HIS A 98 22.38 -21.81 -1.58
N PRO A 99 22.97 -20.91 -2.41
CA PRO A 99 22.89 -20.98 -3.87
C PRO A 99 23.47 -22.27 -4.49
N GLU A 100 24.28 -23.00 -3.71
CA GLU A 100 24.86 -24.30 -4.09
C GLU A 100 23.84 -25.45 -3.98
N ILE A 101 22.71 -25.24 -3.30
CA ILE A 101 21.63 -26.22 -3.17
C ILE A 101 20.69 -26.06 -4.35
N ARG A 102 20.72 -27.02 -5.26
CA ARG A 102 19.78 -27.15 -6.39
C ARG A 102 18.92 -28.38 -6.20
N GLN A 103 17.60 -28.22 -6.31
CA GLN A 103 16.62 -29.30 -6.19
C GLN A 103 15.76 -29.36 -7.45
N ASP A 104 15.41 -30.57 -7.87
CA ASP A 104 14.52 -30.83 -9.01
C ASP A 104 13.03 -30.59 -8.69
N HIS A 105 12.70 -30.43 -7.40
CA HIS A 105 11.33 -30.26 -6.92
C HIS A 105 11.25 -29.15 -5.87
N PRO A 106 10.09 -28.47 -5.76
CA PRO A 106 9.86 -27.51 -4.70
C PRO A 106 9.77 -28.25 -3.36
N GLY A 107 10.61 -27.87 -2.41
CA GLY A 107 10.65 -28.49 -1.09
C GLY A 107 11.44 -27.64 -0.07
N PRO A 108 11.34 -27.98 1.23
CA PRO A 108 12.16 -27.35 2.25
C PRO A 108 13.65 -27.60 1.97
N CYS A 109 14.46 -26.57 2.19
CA CYS A 109 15.90 -26.67 1.97
C CYS A 109 16.52 -27.63 3.00
N PRO A 110 17.28 -28.66 2.60
CA PRO A 110 17.87 -29.64 3.52
C PRO A 110 18.86 -29.04 4.52
N LYS A 111 19.39 -27.84 4.25
CA LYS A 111 20.24 -27.10 5.19
C LYS A 111 19.44 -26.23 6.18
N CYS A 112 18.22 -25.81 5.82
CA CYS A 112 17.45 -24.86 6.63
C CYS A 112 16.33 -25.52 7.44
N GLY A 113 15.80 -26.66 6.98
CA GLY A 113 14.62 -27.30 7.57
C GLY A 113 13.32 -26.77 7.00
#